data_AF-A0A9D9PQE7-F1
#
_entry.id   AF-A0A9D9PQE7-F1
#
_cell.length_a   1.000
_cell.length_b   1.000
_cell.length_c   1.000
_cell.angle_alpha   90.00
_cell.angle_beta   90.00
_cell.angle_gamma   90.00
#
_symmetry.space_group_name_H-M   'P 1'
#
loop_
_entity.id
_entity.type
_entity.pdbx_description
1 polymer ?
#
loop_
_entity_poly.entity_id
_entity_poly.type
_entity_poly.pdbx_seq_one_letter_code
_entity_poly.pdbx_strand_id
1 'polypeptide(L)'
;MLILLLVVLVIVGAYIAYVFIDYHRVPDHQQLDVKDGASLEAKTGETYKIISFNTGFGAYEPDYSFFMDGGTQSWAWSKERLTANVDNIKSFVEAQNADIVVMQEVDEDATRTYHVNERKTYEDAFSDFDTCFAQNWDSPFLFYPVQQPHGKTVTGILTLSSFDMQSAERRSVPVEDSVMKIVDLDRCYSKSYLTVEGGKTLVLYNLHLSAYTSDGTIADKQLDMLLDDMNEEYENGSYIIAGGDFNKDLLGDSSEYFGISGEQYSWAKPIKMESFEGKPFKLVAASNVPSNRNADAPYNPDQFVNVLDGFVVSDNVEVVSNTNIDIQFAYSDHNPVEMEFKLN
;
A
#
# COMPACT_ATOMS: atom_id res chain seq x y z
N MET A 1 29.08 -36.19 -12.76
CA MET A 1 27.61 -36.09 -12.67
C MET A 1 27.12 -36.18 -11.23
N LEU A 2 27.39 -37.27 -10.49
CA LEU A 2 26.98 -37.41 -9.07
C LEU A 2 27.52 -36.32 -8.13
N ILE A 3 28.80 -35.93 -8.26
CA ILE A 3 29.38 -34.86 -7.43
C ILE A 3 28.72 -33.50 -7.72
N LEU A 4 28.45 -33.20 -9.00
CA LEU A 4 27.77 -31.96 -9.39
C LEU A 4 26.34 -31.92 -8.83
N LEU A 5 25.61 -33.04 -8.92
CA LEU A 5 24.28 -33.16 -8.34
C LEU A 5 24.31 -32.97 -6.82
N LEU A 6 25.29 -33.57 -6.13
CA LEU A 6 25.46 -33.40 -4.69
C LEU A 6 25.73 -31.94 -4.32
N VAL A 7 26.60 -31.24 -5.06
CA VAL A 7 26.89 -29.82 -4.84
C VAL A 7 25.63 -28.98 -5.01
N VAL A 8 24.84 -29.21 -6.06
CA VAL A 8 23.56 -28.50 -6.28
C VAL A 8 22.59 -28.77 -5.12
N LEU A 9 22.45 -30.02 -4.68
CA LEU A 9 21.58 -30.37 -3.56
C LEU A 9 22.03 -29.70 -2.25
N VAL A 10 23.33 -29.61 -1.99
CA VAL A 10 23.86 -28.93 -0.81
C VAL A 10 23.57 -27.42 -0.88
N ILE A 11 23.75 -26.78 -2.04
CA ILE A 11 23.47 -25.35 -2.21
C ILE A 11 21.98 -25.07 -2.00
N VAL A 12 21.10 -25.85 -2.65
CA VAL A 12 19.65 -25.70 -2.50
C VAL A 12 19.23 -25.97 -1.05
N GLY A 13 19.75 -27.03 -0.42
CA GLY A 13 19.48 -27.34 0.97
C GLY A 13 19.94 -26.26 1.94
N ALA A 14 21.12 -25.66 1.70
CA ALA A 14 21.64 -24.55 2.50
C ALA A 14 20.81 -23.28 2.33
N TYR A 15 20.36 -22.97 1.11
CA TYR A 15 19.47 -21.83 0.85
C TYR A 15 18.11 -22.01 1.54
N ILE A 16 17.51 -23.20 1.42
CA ILE A 16 16.25 -23.51 2.13
C ILE A 16 16.47 -23.35 3.64
N ALA A 17 17.53 -23.94 4.19
CA ALA A 17 17.84 -23.79 5.61
C ALA A 17 18.01 -22.31 6.01
N TYR A 18 18.73 -21.52 5.22
CA TYR A 18 18.88 -20.08 5.44
C TYR A 18 17.54 -19.35 5.50
N VAL A 19 16.67 -19.54 4.51
CA VAL A 19 15.34 -18.92 4.46
C VAL A 19 14.51 -19.32 5.68
N PHE A 20 14.49 -20.59 6.07
CA PHE A 20 13.73 -21.05 7.24
C PHE A 20 14.32 -20.57 8.58
N ILE A 21 15.63 -20.33 8.66
CA ILE A 21 16.30 -19.80 9.86
C ILE A 21 16.02 -18.30 10.01
N ASP A 22 16.09 -17.54 8.92
CA ASP A 22 15.83 -16.09 8.93
C ASP A 22 14.33 -15.76 8.93
N TYR A 23 13.46 -16.71 8.56
CA TYR A 23 12.02 -16.50 8.51
C TYR A 23 11.47 -16.12 9.89
N HIS A 24 10.91 -14.93 9.95
CA HIS A 24 10.14 -14.42 11.07
C HIS A 24 8.97 -13.61 10.51
N ARG A 25 8.02 -13.28 11.37
CA ARG A 25 6.87 -12.45 11.04
C ARG A 25 6.90 -11.23 11.94
N VAL A 26 6.61 -10.07 11.37
CA VAL A 26 6.47 -8.84 12.16
C VAL A 26 5.29 -9.01 13.11
N PRO A 27 5.45 -8.77 14.43
CA PRO A 27 4.37 -8.98 15.40
C PRO A 27 3.10 -8.18 15.07
N ASP A 28 1.94 -8.77 15.35
CA ASP A 28 0.68 -8.02 15.41
C ASP A 28 0.67 -7.07 16.63
N HIS A 29 -0.16 -6.04 16.57
CA HIS A 29 -0.24 -4.99 17.60
C HIS A 29 1.10 -4.32 17.93
N GLN A 30 1.97 -4.18 16.93
CA GLN A 30 3.26 -3.52 17.11
C GLN A 30 3.05 -2.01 17.19
N GLN A 31 3.43 -1.41 18.33
CA GLN A 31 3.51 0.04 18.43
C GLN A 31 4.54 0.59 17.46
N LEU A 32 4.17 1.63 16.72
CA LEU A 32 5.01 2.29 15.74
C LEU A 32 5.63 3.54 16.35
N ASP A 33 6.89 3.79 15.99
CA ASP A 33 7.54 5.04 16.33
C ASP A 33 6.90 6.18 15.53
N VAL A 34 6.32 7.14 16.24
CA VAL A 34 5.90 8.42 15.68
C VAL A 34 7.09 9.37 15.72
N LYS A 35 7.44 9.93 14.57
CA LYS A 35 8.42 10.99 14.46
C LYS A 35 7.68 12.31 14.42
N ASP A 36 7.84 13.10 15.48
CA ASP A 36 7.18 14.39 15.65
C ASP A 36 7.71 15.44 14.68
N GLY A 37 6.79 16.16 14.04
CA GLY A 37 7.01 17.30 13.15
C GLY A 37 5.80 18.22 13.08
N ALA A 38 4.59 17.68 13.23
CA ALA A 38 3.34 18.41 13.30
C ALA A 38 3.04 18.90 14.73
N SER A 39 2.14 19.87 14.82
CA SER A 39 1.58 20.33 16.10
C SER A 39 0.13 20.82 15.96
N LEU A 40 -0.52 20.52 14.84
CA LEU A 40 -1.87 20.97 14.53
C LEU A 40 -2.89 19.95 15.01
N GLU A 41 -4.05 20.43 15.45
CA GLU A 41 -5.23 19.59 15.66
C GLU A 41 -6.18 19.79 14.48
N ALA A 42 -6.77 18.70 13.98
CA ALA A 42 -7.86 18.82 13.01
C ALA A 42 -9.10 19.44 13.68
N LYS A 43 -9.91 20.18 12.93
CA LYS A 43 -11.12 20.85 13.41
C LYS A 43 -12.34 20.37 12.66
N THR A 44 -13.47 20.32 13.36
CA THR A 44 -14.73 19.96 12.71
C THR A 44 -15.22 21.06 11.79
N GLY A 45 -15.85 20.68 10.67
CA GLY A 45 -16.39 21.59 9.67
C GLY A 45 -15.37 22.27 8.74
N GLU A 46 -14.06 22.16 9.00
CA GLU A 46 -13.01 22.54 8.06
C GLU A 46 -12.81 21.45 6.99
N THR A 47 -12.49 21.86 5.76
CA THR A 47 -12.16 20.93 4.67
C THR A 47 -10.68 20.61 4.71
N TYR A 48 -10.36 19.31 4.73
CA TYR A 48 -9.02 18.77 4.65
C TYR A 48 -8.85 17.91 3.41
N LYS A 49 -7.61 17.66 3.03
CA LYS A 49 -7.22 16.85 1.88
C LYS A 49 -6.36 15.68 2.32
N ILE A 50 -6.72 14.48 1.84
CA ILE A 50 -5.91 13.27 1.97
C ILE A 50 -5.55 12.72 0.58
N ILE A 51 -4.32 12.25 0.44
CA ILE A 51 -3.85 11.54 -0.75
C ILE A 51 -3.35 10.15 -0.39
N SER A 52 -3.75 9.17 -1.19
CA SER A 52 -3.17 7.83 -1.18
C SER A 52 -2.37 7.60 -2.44
N PHE A 53 -1.17 7.04 -2.31
CA PHE A 53 -0.33 6.70 -3.46
C PHE A 53 0.51 5.44 -3.23
N ASN A 54 0.18 4.35 -3.94
CA ASN A 54 1.09 3.23 -4.11
C ASN A 54 2.21 3.62 -5.09
N THR A 55 3.44 3.65 -4.60
CA THR A 55 4.58 4.19 -5.34
C THR A 55 5.28 3.16 -6.22
N GLY A 56 4.86 1.89 -6.22
CA GLY A 56 5.49 0.82 -6.99
C GLY A 56 6.99 0.71 -6.70
N PHE A 57 7.38 0.95 -5.43
CA PHE A 57 8.75 1.10 -4.95
C PHE A 57 9.64 2.03 -5.80
N GLY A 58 9.03 3.06 -6.39
CA GLY A 58 9.72 4.03 -7.23
C GLY A 58 10.24 3.49 -8.57
N ALA A 59 9.88 2.27 -8.98
CA ALA A 59 10.41 1.66 -10.20
C ALA A 59 9.44 1.60 -11.39
N TYR A 60 8.13 1.65 -11.14
CA TYR A 60 7.08 1.30 -12.11
C TYR A 60 6.75 2.41 -13.12
N GLU A 61 7.77 3.10 -13.61
CA GLU A 61 7.66 4.03 -14.74
C GLU A 61 7.04 3.35 -15.98
N PRO A 62 6.53 4.10 -16.97
CA PRO A 62 5.76 3.54 -18.09
C PRO A 62 6.46 2.43 -18.89
N ASP A 63 7.79 2.38 -18.94
CA ASP A 63 8.53 1.33 -19.66
C ASP A 63 8.87 0.10 -18.80
N TYR A 64 8.46 0.08 -17.53
CA TYR A 64 8.69 -1.02 -16.60
C TYR A 64 7.61 -2.10 -16.70
N SER A 65 8.00 -3.38 -16.57
CA SER A 65 7.09 -4.50 -16.38
C SER A 65 7.58 -5.49 -15.31
N PHE A 66 6.71 -5.87 -14.38
CA PHE A 66 7.09 -6.66 -13.22
C PHE A 66 7.06 -8.16 -13.49
N PHE A 67 8.13 -8.86 -13.12
CA PHE A 67 8.26 -10.30 -13.41
C PHE A 67 7.19 -11.19 -12.74
N MET A 68 6.65 -10.81 -11.58
CA MET A 68 5.61 -11.61 -10.93
C MET A 68 4.25 -11.48 -11.64
N ASP A 69 4.05 -10.38 -12.36
CA ASP A 69 2.83 -10.10 -13.12
C ASP A 69 2.91 -10.66 -14.56
N GLY A 70 4.06 -11.21 -14.95
CA GLY A 70 4.33 -11.76 -16.29
C GLY A 70 5.33 -10.94 -17.12
N GLY A 71 5.81 -9.82 -16.57
CA GLY A 71 6.83 -8.96 -17.15
C GLY A 71 8.25 -9.50 -17.00
N THR A 72 9.25 -8.60 -17.01
CA THR A 72 10.67 -9.02 -17.08
C THR A 72 11.57 -8.45 -15.99
N GLN A 73 11.20 -7.35 -15.35
CA GLN A 73 12.04 -6.66 -14.39
C GLN A 73 11.76 -7.18 -12.97
N SER A 74 12.83 -7.44 -12.22
CA SER A 74 12.78 -7.69 -10.77
C SER A 74 13.31 -6.52 -9.95
N TRP A 75 14.23 -5.73 -10.51
CA TRP A 75 14.85 -4.57 -9.88
C TRP A 75 14.45 -3.31 -10.65
N ALA A 76 14.51 -2.17 -9.97
CA ALA A 76 14.54 -0.89 -10.63
C ALA A 76 15.68 -0.85 -11.67
N TRP A 77 15.47 -0.12 -12.76
CA TRP A 77 16.39 -0.08 -13.91
C TRP A 77 17.84 0.26 -13.55
N SER A 78 18.02 1.24 -12.66
CA SER A 78 19.30 1.62 -12.08
C SER A 78 19.06 2.46 -10.82
N LYS A 79 20.07 2.57 -9.95
CA LYS A 79 19.98 3.42 -8.76
C LYS A 79 19.73 4.89 -9.10
N GLU A 80 20.36 5.40 -10.16
CA GLU A 80 20.21 6.78 -10.62
C GLU A 80 18.78 7.06 -11.09
N ARG A 81 18.24 6.18 -11.95
CA ARG A 81 16.86 6.30 -12.44
C ARG A 81 15.83 6.16 -11.32
N LEU A 82 16.01 5.20 -10.43
CA LEU A 82 15.18 5.03 -9.24
C LEU A 82 15.16 6.30 -8.39
N THR A 83 16.34 6.83 -8.06
CA THR A 83 16.45 8.04 -7.22
C THR A 83 15.76 9.22 -7.88
N ALA A 84 15.94 9.40 -9.20
CA ALA A 84 15.25 10.45 -9.95
C ALA A 84 13.72 10.28 -9.92
N ASN A 85 13.21 9.05 -10.04
CA ASN A 85 11.77 8.80 -9.99
C ASN A 85 11.20 8.99 -8.58
N VAL A 86 11.88 8.55 -7.53
CA VAL A 86 11.52 8.82 -6.12
C VAL A 86 11.49 10.33 -5.86
N ASP A 87 12.44 11.10 -6.39
CA ASP A 87 12.43 12.56 -6.32
C ASP A 87 11.24 13.20 -7.07
N ASN A 88 10.84 12.63 -8.21
CA ASN A 88 9.65 13.08 -8.95
C ASN A 88 8.37 12.77 -8.18
N ILE A 89 8.24 11.57 -7.58
CA ILE A 89 7.12 11.19 -6.72
C ILE A 89 7.02 12.15 -5.54
N LYS A 90 8.13 12.37 -4.83
CA LYS A 90 8.21 13.33 -3.73
C LYS A 90 7.71 14.71 -4.16
N SER A 91 8.29 15.27 -5.23
CA SER A 91 7.93 16.61 -5.72
C SER A 91 6.47 16.69 -6.16
N PHE A 92 5.95 15.62 -6.76
CA PHE A 92 4.54 15.53 -7.14
C PHE A 92 3.63 15.55 -5.93
N VAL A 93 3.90 14.71 -4.91
CA VAL A 93 3.07 14.61 -3.70
C VAL A 93 3.12 15.92 -2.90
N GLU A 94 4.29 16.52 -2.73
CA GLU A 94 4.45 17.85 -2.10
C GLU A 94 3.59 18.91 -2.79
N ALA A 95 3.56 18.91 -4.13
CA ALA A 95 2.79 19.87 -4.91
C ALA A 95 1.27 19.75 -4.74
N GLN A 96 0.77 18.63 -4.21
CA GLN A 96 -0.67 18.46 -3.96
C GLN A 96 -1.17 19.21 -2.73
N ASN A 97 -0.24 19.58 -1.82
CA ASN A 97 -0.53 20.31 -0.58
C ASN A 97 -1.67 19.63 0.22
N ALA A 98 -1.52 18.32 0.45
CA ALA A 98 -2.43 17.52 1.24
C ALA A 98 -2.11 17.63 2.74
N ASP A 99 -3.14 17.58 3.57
CA ASP A 99 -3.00 17.58 5.03
C ASP A 99 -2.56 16.19 5.55
N ILE A 100 -2.91 15.13 4.81
CA ILE A 100 -2.55 13.74 5.09
C ILE A 100 -2.06 13.08 3.80
N VAL A 101 -0.99 12.31 3.90
CA VAL A 101 -0.47 11.46 2.82
C VAL A 101 -0.30 10.04 3.34
N VAL A 102 -0.87 9.06 2.64
CA VAL A 102 -0.67 7.63 2.91
C VAL A 102 -0.02 6.97 1.70
N MET A 103 1.20 6.48 1.87
CA MET A 103 2.00 5.91 0.78
C MET A 103 2.18 4.41 0.99
N GLN A 104 2.15 3.66 -0.12
CA GLN A 104 2.39 2.22 -0.13
C GLN A 104 3.62 1.87 -0.99
N GLU A 105 4.18 0.70 -0.72
CA GLU A 105 5.41 0.18 -1.35
C GLU A 105 6.61 1.10 -1.18
N VAL A 106 6.81 1.63 0.02
CA VAL A 106 7.95 2.50 0.33
C VAL A 106 9.11 1.63 0.81
N ASP A 107 10.12 1.44 -0.03
CA ASP A 107 11.29 0.63 0.31
C ASP A 107 12.24 1.40 1.25
N GLU A 108 12.68 0.75 2.34
CA GLU A 108 13.66 1.30 3.29
C GLU A 108 15.07 0.73 3.05
N ASP A 109 15.13 -0.59 2.85
CA ASP A 109 16.36 -1.35 2.61
C ASP A 109 16.06 -2.58 1.74
N ALA A 110 16.02 -2.41 0.42
CA ALA A 110 15.78 -3.52 -0.49
C ALA A 110 16.80 -3.62 -1.62
N THR A 111 17.07 -4.87 -2.02
CA THR A 111 18.02 -5.20 -3.09
C THR A 111 17.51 -4.68 -4.43
N ARG A 112 16.21 -4.84 -4.69
CA ARG A 112 15.51 -4.39 -5.90
C ARG A 112 15.58 -2.88 -6.13
N THR A 113 15.79 -2.11 -5.07
CA THR A 113 15.90 -0.65 -5.05
C THR A 113 17.31 -0.17 -4.69
N TYR A 114 18.33 -1.02 -4.81
CA TYR A 114 19.74 -0.65 -4.56
C TYR A 114 19.99 -0.06 -3.16
N HIS A 115 19.20 -0.49 -2.18
CA HIS A 115 19.23 -0.02 -0.79
C HIS A 115 19.07 1.50 -0.69
N VAL A 116 18.29 2.10 -1.59
CA VAL A 116 17.83 3.48 -1.46
C VAL A 116 16.76 3.51 -0.37
N ASN A 117 16.91 4.43 0.57
CA ASN A 117 15.92 4.64 1.64
C ASN A 117 14.91 5.69 1.17
N GLU A 118 13.82 5.22 0.58
CA GLU A 118 12.74 6.05 0.04
C GLU A 118 11.96 6.72 1.16
N ARG A 119 11.69 5.98 2.25
CA ARG A 119 11.08 6.49 3.48
C ARG A 119 11.73 7.78 3.94
N LYS A 120 13.07 7.79 4.09
CA LYS A 120 13.83 8.97 4.51
C LYS A 120 13.64 10.13 3.53
N THR A 121 13.59 9.85 2.23
CA THR A 121 13.42 10.88 1.20
C THR A 121 12.07 11.58 1.34
N TYR A 122 11.00 10.82 1.62
CA TYR A 122 9.67 11.37 1.87
C TYR A 122 9.58 12.06 3.23
N GLU A 123 10.07 11.46 4.31
CA GLU A 123 10.08 12.08 5.64
C GLU A 123 10.86 13.40 5.70
N ASP A 124 11.97 13.52 4.95
CA ASP A 124 12.76 14.76 4.89
C ASP A 124 12.00 15.87 4.12
N ALA A 125 11.14 15.50 3.17
CA ALA A 125 10.32 16.43 2.39
C ALA A 125 9.14 16.99 3.20
N PHE A 126 8.58 16.15 4.05
CA PHE A 126 7.47 16.49 4.95
C PHE A 126 7.96 16.67 6.39
N SER A 127 9.03 17.44 6.59
CA SER A 127 9.66 17.62 7.91
C SER A 127 8.75 18.23 8.98
N ASP A 128 7.70 18.93 8.54
CA ASP A 128 6.73 19.62 9.39
C ASP A 128 5.47 18.75 9.63
N PHE A 129 5.51 17.47 9.24
CA PHE A 129 4.45 16.49 9.45
C PHE A 129 4.90 15.48 10.49
N ASP A 130 3.95 14.94 11.25
CA ASP A 130 4.17 13.71 11.98
C ASP A 130 4.19 12.53 11.02
N THR A 131 5.08 11.58 11.27
CA THR A 131 5.23 10.41 10.40
C THR A 131 5.30 9.12 11.19
N CYS A 132 4.72 8.05 10.64
CA CYS A 132 4.90 6.70 11.13
C CYS A 132 5.04 5.72 9.96
N PHE A 133 5.79 4.64 10.17
CA PHE A 133 6.08 3.65 9.14
C PHE A 133 5.75 2.25 9.65
N ALA A 134 4.85 1.56 8.95
CA ALA A 134 4.52 0.18 9.24
C ALA A 134 5.15 -0.74 8.20
N GLN A 135 6.16 -1.50 8.63
CA GLN A 135 6.78 -2.53 7.79
C GLN A 135 5.75 -3.57 7.39
N ASN A 136 5.56 -3.79 6.09
CA ASN A 136 4.59 -4.74 5.55
C ASN A 136 5.25 -5.85 4.71
N TRP A 137 6.58 -5.86 4.66
CA TRP A 137 7.39 -6.94 4.11
C TRP A 137 8.79 -6.92 4.73
N ASP A 138 9.16 -8.02 5.37
CA ASP A 138 10.53 -8.33 5.77
C ASP A 138 10.88 -9.71 5.20
N SER A 139 11.70 -9.74 4.15
CA SER A 139 12.06 -11.02 3.55
C SER A 139 13.55 -11.27 3.58
N PRO A 140 13.96 -12.51 3.92
CA PRO A 140 15.30 -12.96 3.62
C PRO A 140 15.53 -12.90 2.10
N PHE A 141 16.76 -13.12 1.67
CA PHE A 141 17.12 -13.00 0.26
C PHE A 141 16.26 -13.90 -0.67
N LEU A 142 15.32 -13.31 -1.42
CA LEU A 142 14.50 -14.03 -2.39
C LEU A 142 15.29 -14.31 -3.66
N PHE A 143 15.67 -15.57 -3.87
CA PHE A 143 16.56 -15.99 -4.97
C PHE A 143 15.90 -16.03 -6.36
N TYR A 144 14.63 -15.62 -6.48
CA TYR A 144 13.87 -15.65 -7.74
C TYR A 144 13.56 -14.21 -8.20
N PRO A 145 13.70 -13.89 -9.50
CA PRO A 145 14.16 -14.74 -10.60
C PRO A 145 15.68 -14.99 -10.56
N VAL A 146 16.13 -16.18 -10.98
CA VAL A 146 17.52 -16.65 -10.76
C VAL A 146 18.61 -15.74 -11.33
N GLN A 147 18.34 -15.05 -12.44
CA GLN A 147 19.33 -14.21 -13.13
C GLN A 147 19.44 -12.80 -12.53
N GLN A 148 18.37 -12.31 -11.91
CA GLN A 148 18.31 -11.04 -11.20
C GLN A 148 17.42 -11.22 -9.97
N PRO A 149 17.90 -11.90 -8.91
CA PRO A 149 17.09 -12.26 -7.76
C PRO A 149 16.48 -11.04 -7.09
N HIS A 150 15.19 -11.10 -6.74
CA HIS A 150 14.52 -9.98 -6.08
C HIS A 150 15.24 -9.52 -4.81
N GLY A 151 15.86 -10.47 -4.11
CA GLY A 151 16.83 -10.23 -3.05
C GLY A 151 16.18 -10.00 -1.69
N LYS A 152 16.94 -9.42 -0.77
CA LYS A 152 16.45 -9.02 0.56
C LYS A 152 15.60 -7.76 0.40
N THR A 153 14.47 -7.71 1.09
CA THR A 153 13.54 -6.58 1.04
C THR A 153 13.05 -6.20 2.43
N VAL A 154 13.18 -4.91 2.76
CA VAL A 154 12.50 -4.24 3.86
C VAL A 154 11.67 -3.11 3.25
N THR A 155 10.34 -3.24 3.30
CA THR A 155 9.40 -2.25 2.76
C THR A 155 8.18 -2.12 3.66
N GLY A 156 7.43 -1.04 3.46
CA GLY A 156 6.29 -0.72 4.29
C GLY A 156 5.34 0.29 3.69
N ILE A 157 4.41 0.70 4.55
CA ILE A 157 3.47 1.78 4.30
C ILE A 157 3.83 2.96 5.20
N LEU A 158 3.88 4.15 4.61
CA LEU A 158 4.29 5.39 5.26
C LEU A 158 3.07 6.30 5.40
N THR A 159 2.80 6.77 6.61
CA THR A 159 1.77 7.76 6.89
C THR A 159 2.44 9.07 7.26
N LEU A 160 2.05 10.15 6.61
CA LEU A 160 2.47 11.52 6.92
C LEU A 160 1.22 12.35 7.22
N SER A 161 1.22 13.08 8.34
CA SER A 161 0.09 13.89 8.78
C SER A 161 0.55 15.27 9.24
N SER A 162 -0.10 16.32 8.74
CA SER A 162 0.04 17.68 9.27
C SER A 162 -0.64 17.86 10.63
N PHE A 163 -1.49 16.91 11.03
CA PHE A 163 -2.06 16.81 12.37
C PHE A 163 -1.16 16.00 13.29
N ASP A 164 -1.13 16.43 14.55
CA ASP A 164 -0.45 15.77 15.65
C ASP A 164 -0.98 14.32 15.82
N MET A 165 -0.05 13.36 15.82
CA MET A 165 -0.26 11.93 15.88
C MET A 165 0.14 11.41 17.26
N GLN A 166 -0.84 11.18 18.12
CA GLN A 166 -0.60 10.79 19.51
C GLN A 166 0.04 9.40 19.66
N SER A 167 -0.30 8.49 18.75
CA SER A 167 0.27 7.15 18.70
C SER A 167 -0.04 6.51 17.35
N ALA A 168 0.72 5.47 17.00
CA ALA A 168 0.39 4.61 15.89
C ALA A 168 0.69 3.13 16.18
N GLU A 169 -0.07 2.25 15.55
CA GLU A 169 0.05 0.79 15.70
C GLU A 169 -0.01 0.12 14.34
N ARG A 170 0.81 -0.92 14.15
CA ARG A 170 0.72 -1.85 13.02
C ARG A 170 -0.14 -3.04 13.40
N ARG A 171 -1.10 -3.35 12.53
CA ARG A 171 -1.95 -4.55 12.63
C ARG A 171 -1.67 -5.51 11.48
N SER A 172 -1.26 -6.72 11.84
CA SER A 172 -1.04 -7.79 10.86
C SER A 172 -2.38 -8.27 10.34
N VAL A 173 -2.50 -8.48 9.03
CA VAL A 173 -3.70 -9.08 8.45
C VAL A 173 -3.50 -10.60 8.24
N PRO A 174 -4.58 -11.40 8.16
CA PRO A 174 -4.47 -12.83 7.90
C PRO A 174 -3.73 -13.10 6.58
N VAL A 175 -2.84 -14.09 6.59
CA VAL A 175 -2.13 -14.60 5.41
C VAL A 175 -2.52 -16.06 5.14
N GLU A 176 -2.23 -16.57 3.95
CA GLU A 176 -2.50 -17.97 3.63
C GLU A 176 -1.67 -18.93 4.50
N ASP A 177 -2.29 -19.99 5.02
CA ASP A 177 -1.58 -21.05 5.75
C ASP A 177 -1.05 -22.12 4.78
N SER A 178 -0.11 -21.71 3.92
CA SER A 178 0.57 -22.59 2.95
C SER A 178 2.09 -22.44 3.03
N VAL A 179 2.86 -23.24 2.29
CA VAL A 179 4.32 -23.06 2.19
C VAL A 179 4.69 -21.72 1.53
N MET A 180 3.77 -21.09 0.81
CA MET A 180 3.97 -19.75 0.23
C MET A 180 4.11 -18.68 1.31
N LYS A 181 3.63 -18.93 2.55
CA LYS A 181 3.81 -18.02 3.68
C LYS A 181 5.27 -17.68 3.99
N ILE A 182 6.24 -18.42 3.47
CA ILE A 182 7.66 -18.17 3.66
C ILE A 182 8.16 -17.02 2.76
N VAL A 183 7.50 -16.81 1.62
CA VAL A 183 7.80 -15.74 0.66
C VAL A 183 6.69 -14.67 0.61
N ASP A 184 5.54 -14.92 1.26
CA ASP A 184 4.45 -13.96 1.37
C ASP A 184 4.84 -12.75 2.22
N LEU A 185 4.25 -11.62 1.83
CA LEU A 185 4.39 -10.32 2.46
C LEU A 185 3.84 -10.35 3.90
N ASP A 186 4.40 -9.51 4.77
CA ASP A 186 3.89 -9.24 6.12
C ASP A 186 2.76 -8.20 6.07
N ARG A 187 1.78 -8.44 5.19
CA ARG A 187 0.70 -7.49 4.92
C ARG A 187 0.08 -6.99 6.23
N CYS A 188 -0.14 -5.69 6.27
CA CYS A 188 -0.65 -5.01 7.43
C CYS A 188 -1.42 -3.75 7.01
N TYR A 189 -2.11 -3.16 7.97
CA TYR A 189 -2.47 -1.75 7.94
C TYR A 189 -1.90 -1.06 9.18
N SER A 190 -1.65 0.25 9.09
CA SER A 190 -1.28 1.07 10.25
C SER A 190 -2.50 1.82 10.75
N LYS A 191 -2.70 1.89 12.06
CA LYS A 191 -3.68 2.72 12.74
C LYS A 191 -2.95 3.92 13.36
N SER A 192 -3.25 5.13 12.91
CA SER A 192 -2.67 6.37 13.45
C SER A 192 -3.76 7.17 14.16
N TYR A 193 -3.50 7.59 15.39
CA TYR A 193 -4.45 8.31 16.23
C TYR A 193 -4.15 9.81 16.16
N LEU A 194 -4.86 10.53 15.30
CA LEU A 194 -4.64 11.95 15.03
C LEU A 194 -5.55 12.81 15.91
N THR A 195 -5.00 13.88 16.48
CA THR A 195 -5.72 14.77 17.39
C THR A 195 -6.75 15.61 16.65
N VAL A 196 -7.97 15.67 17.20
CA VAL A 196 -9.06 16.54 16.74
C VAL A 196 -9.48 17.45 17.89
N GLU A 197 -9.77 18.72 17.57
CA GLU A 197 -10.20 19.74 18.52
C GLU A 197 -11.35 19.23 19.41
N GLY A 198 -11.31 19.61 20.69
CA GLY A 198 -12.31 19.19 21.67
C GLY A 198 -12.03 17.80 22.27
N GLY A 199 -10.81 17.27 22.08
CA GLY A 199 -10.37 15.99 22.67
C GLY A 199 -10.94 14.77 21.96
N LYS A 200 -11.31 14.93 20.68
CA LYS A 200 -11.72 13.82 19.82
C LYS A 200 -10.51 13.26 19.05
N THR A 201 -10.71 12.16 18.36
CA THR A 201 -9.66 11.49 17.59
C THR A 201 -10.14 11.16 16.18
N LEU A 202 -9.27 11.37 15.20
CA LEU A 202 -9.37 10.78 13.87
C LEU A 202 -8.45 9.56 13.85
N VAL A 203 -9.01 8.37 13.72
CA VAL A 203 -8.22 7.15 13.50
C VAL A 203 -8.05 6.97 12.00
N LEU A 204 -6.82 7.16 11.55
CA LEU A 204 -6.41 7.01 10.16
C LEU A 204 -5.81 5.62 9.93
N TYR A 205 -6.37 4.89 8.98
CA TYR A 205 -5.87 3.60 8.52
C TYR A 205 -5.14 3.77 7.19
N ASN A 206 -3.85 3.47 7.14
CA ASN A 206 -3.11 3.28 5.89
C ASN A 206 -3.05 1.77 5.61
N LEU A 207 -3.47 1.34 4.43
CA LEU A 207 -3.57 -0.08 4.08
C LEU A 207 -2.89 -0.43 2.76
N HIS A 208 -2.40 -1.67 2.70
CA HIS A 208 -2.04 -2.34 1.46
C HIS A 208 -2.44 -3.82 1.61
N LEU A 209 -3.61 -4.19 1.10
CA LEU A 209 -4.17 -5.54 1.25
C LEU A 209 -3.59 -6.52 0.22
N SER A 210 -3.89 -7.82 0.35
CA SER A 210 -3.31 -8.84 -0.52
C SER A 210 -3.91 -8.85 -1.93
N ALA A 211 -3.06 -8.71 -2.96
CA ALA A 211 -3.38 -8.88 -4.39
C ALA A 211 -3.64 -10.34 -4.78
N TYR A 212 -2.66 -11.21 -4.53
CA TYR A 212 -2.65 -12.59 -4.98
C TYR A 212 -3.12 -13.51 -3.86
N THR A 213 -4.36 -14.00 -3.96
CA THR A 213 -4.87 -15.04 -3.08
C THR A 213 -5.38 -16.20 -3.94
N SER A 214 -5.23 -17.42 -3.43
CA SER A 214 -5.55 -18.66 -4.14
C SER A 214 -7.03 -18.75 -4.52
N ASP A 215 -7.94 -18.38 -3.61
CA ASP A 215 -9.40 -18.45 -3.82
C ASP A 215 -10.18 -17.19 -3.43
N GLY A 216 -9.51 -16.09 -3.06
CA GLY A 216 -10.15 -14.84 -2.62
C GLY A 216 -10.50 -14.76 -1.14
N THR A 217 -10.60 -15.90 -0.44
CA THR A 217 -11.11 -15.97 0.94
C THR A 217 -10.25 -15.17 1.93
N ILE A 218 -8.94 -15.18 1.75
CA ILE A 218 -8.04 -14.40 2.64
C ILE A 218 -8.30 -12.91 2.47
N ALA A 219 -8.40 -12.41 1.25
CA ALA A 219 -8.62 -10.99 1.04
C ALA A 219 -9.96 -10.51 1.63
N ASP A 220 -11.01 -11.33 1.55
CA ASP A 220 -12.29 -11.04 2.20
C ASP A 220 -12.14 -10.98 3.73
N LYS A 221 -11.38 -11.90 4.34
CA LYS A 221 -11.11 -11.87 5.79
C LYS A 221 -10.30 -10.65 6.20
N GLN A 222 -9.38 -10.18 5.35
CA GLN A 222 -8.61 -8.97 5.61
C GLN A 222 -9.52 -7.74 5.62
N LEU A 223 -10.46 -7.65 4.66
CA LEU A 223 -11.46 -6.60 4.60
C LEU A 223 -12.41 -6.66 5.82
N ASP A 224 -12.92 -7.83 6.16
CA ASP A 224 -13.80 -8.03 7.32
C ASP A 224 -13.08 -7.59 8.62
N MET A 225 -11.82 -8.03 8.81
CA MET A 225 -11.00 -7.63 9.96
C MET A 225 -10.79 -6.12 10.01
N LEU A 226 -10.46 -5.47 8.88
CA LEU A 226 -10.29 -4.01 8.82
C LEU A 226 -11.57 -3.28 9.24
N LEU A 227 -12.73 -3.69 8.68
CA LEU A 227 -14.01 -3.06 8.95
C LEU A 227 -14.53 -3.32 10.37
N ASP A 228 -14.18 -4.46 10.98
CA ASP A 228 -14.46 -4.73 12.39
C ASP A 228 -13.63 -3.81 13.30
N ASP A 229 -12.32 -3.69 13.02
CA ASP A 229 -11.41 -2.83 13.78
C ASP A 229 -11.81 -1.35 13.69
N MET A 230 -12.20 -0.89 12.49
CA MET A 230 -12.74 0.45 12.27
C MET A 230 -14.03 0.68 13.04
N ASN A 231 -14.92 -0.33 13.11
CA ASN A 231 -16.20 -0.22 13.81
C ASN A 231 -15.99 -0.05 15.31
N GLU A 232 -15.02 -0.75 15.91
CA GLU A 232 -14.68 -0.59 17.32
C GLU A 232 -14.23 0.85 17.63
N GLU A 233 -13.34 1.43 16.80
CA GLU A 233 -12.90 2.81 16.97
C GLU A 233 -14.05 3.82 16.78
N TYR A 234 -14.93 3.57 15.82
CA TYR A 234 -16.12 4.39 15.60
C TYR A 234 -17.09 4.35 16.79
N GLU A 235 -17.34 3.16 17.36
CA GLU A 235 -18.17 2.99 18.55
C GLU A 235 -17.59 3.71 19.78
N ASN A 236 -16.27 3.89 19.83
CA ASN A 236 -15.57 4.70 20.82
C ASN A 236 -15.65 6.22 20.57
N GLY A 237 -16.31 6.65 19.49
CA GLY A 237 -16.60 8.04 19.17
C GLY A 237 -15.58 8.71 18.24
N SER A 238 -14.66 7.94 17.64
CA SER A 238 -13.66 8.45 16.71
C SER A 238 -14.24 8.75 15.33
N TYR A 239 -13.58 9.65 14.59
CA TYR A 239 -13.71 9.75 13.15
C TYR A 239 -12.83 8.69 12.51
N ILE A 240 -13.29 8.05 11.43
CA ILE A 240 -12.55 6.96 10.78
C ILE A 240 -12.34 7.29 9.31
N ILE A 241 -11.08 7.22 8.88
CA ILE A 241 -10.70 7.22 7.47
C ILE A 241 -9.72 6.06 7.27
N ALA A 242 -10.01 5.19 6.30
CA ALA A 242 -9.06 4.23 5.77
C ALA A 242 -8.74 4.60 4.33
N GLY A 243 -7.46 4.57 3.95
CA GLY A 243 -7.00 4.90 2.61
C GLY A 243 -5.80 4.05 2.20
N GLY A 244 -5.74 3.66 0.94
CA GLY A 244 -4.69 2.79 0.45
C GLY A 244 -5.08 1.96 -0.76
N ASP A 245 -4.23 0.97 -1.02
CA ASP A 245 -4.42 -0.04 -2.06
C ASP A 245 -5.18 -1.25 -1.48
N PHE A 246 -6.44 -1.38 -1.87
CA PHE A 246 -7.30 -2.49 -1.44
C PHE A 246 -7.02 -3.78 -2.22
N ASN A 247 -6.30 -3.71 -3.33
CA ASN A 247 -6.06 -4.84 -4.22
C ASN A 247 -7.36 -5.55 -4.65
N LYS A 248 -8.45 -4.78 -4.72
CA LYS A 248 -9.79 -5.18 -5.16
C LYS A 248 -10.34 -4.12 -6.10
N ASP A 249 -11.11 -4.54 -7.09
CA ASP A 249 -11.83 -3.62 -7.95
C ASP A 249 -12.93 -2.90 -7.14
N LEU A 250 -12.65 -1.63 -6.82
CA LEU A 250 -13.51 -0.79 -5.98
C LEU A 250 -14.75 -0.28 -6.71
N LEU A 251 -14.78 -0.36 -8.05
CA LEU A 251 -15.96 -0.04 -8.84
C LEU A 251 -16.90 -1.24 -9.03
N GLY A 252 -16.48 -2.42 -8.56
CA GLY A 252 -17.19 -3.68 -8.73
C GLY A 252 -16.98 -4.29 -10.12
N ASP A 253 -16.95 -3.47 -11.17
CA ASP A 253 -16.49 -3.84 -12.51
C ASP A 253 -15.89 -2.62 -13.24
N SER A 254 -14.57 -2.45 -13.13
CA SER A 254 -13.83 -1.38 -13.80
C SER A 254 -13.86 -1.50 -15.32
N SER A 255 -14.19 -2.66 -15.89
CA SER A 255 -14.31 -2.81 -17.34
C SER A 255 -15.53 -2.07 -17.91
N GLU A 256 -16.56 -1.81 -17.11
CA GLU A 256 -17.69 -0.96 -17.50
C GLU A 256 -17.28 0.52 -17.71
N TYR A 257 -16.19 0.95 -17.07
CA TYR A 257 -15.70 2.32 -17.13
C TYR A 257 -14.54 2.49 -18.12
N PHE A 258 -13.65 1.51 -18.23
CA PHE A 258 -12.43 1.62 -19.04
C PHE A 258 -12.38 0.68 -20.26
N GLY A 259 -13.38 -0.20 -20.42
CA GLY A 259 -13.61 -0.95 -21.67
C GLY A 259 -12.72 -2.17 -21.90
N ILE A 260 -11.82 -2.50 -20.97
CA ILE A 260 -10.94 -3.68 -21.07
C ILE A 260 -11.29 -4.66 -19.95
N SER A 261 -11.67 -5.88 -20.32
CA SER A 261 -12.10 -6.89 -19.37
C SER A 261 -10.95 -7.43 -18.52
N GLY A 262 -11.20 -7.53 -17.22
CA GLY A 262 -10.28 -8.12 -16.24
C GLY A 262 -10.46 -9.61 -16.00
N GLU A 263 -11.37 -10.31 -16.71
CA GLU A 263 -11.78 -11.68 -16.37
C GLU A 263 -10.62 -12.69 -16.25
N GLN A 264 -9.59 -12.51 -17.09
CA GLN A 264 -8.40 -13.36 -17.10
C GLN A 264 -7.46 -13.12 -15.91
N TYR A 265 -7.59 -11.99 -15.21
CA TYR A 265 -6.76 -11.62 -14.08
C TYR A 265 -7.43 -12.07 -12.77
N SER A 266 -6.81 -13.03 -12.09
CA SER A 266 -7.35 -13.59 -10.85
C SER A 266 -7.24 -12.67 -9.64
N TRP A 267 -6.33 -11.68 -9.69
CA TRP A 267 -6.07 -10.73 -8.61
C TRP A 267 -7.07 -9.57 -8.59
N ALA A 268 -7.56 -9.14 -9.76
CA ALA A 268 -8.48 -8.01 -9.93
C ALA A 268 -9.94 -8.38 -9.63
N LYS A 269 -10.23 -8.90 -8.44
CA LYS A 269 -11.60 -9.27 -8.04
C LYS A 269 -12.37 -8.09 -7.44
N PRO A 270 -13.70 -8.02 -7.65
CA PRO A 270 -14.54 -7.00 -7.02
C PRO A 270 -14.38 -6.99 -5.50
N ILE A 271 -14.42 -5.80 -4.91
CA ILE A 271 -14.55 -5.68 -3.46
C ILE A 271 -15.91 -6.25 -3.00
N LYS A 272 -15.90 -6.97 -1.87
CA LYS A 272 -17.09 -7.60 -1.31
C LYS A 272 -17.94 -6.58 -0.58
N MET A 273 -18.94 -6.01 -1.27
CA MET A 273 -19.79 -4.96 -0.72
C MET A 273 -20.65 -5.44 0.47
N GLU A 274 -20.94 -6.74 0.55
CA GLU A 274 -21.68 -7.34 1.66
C GLU A 274 -20.96 -7.15 3.01
N SER A 275 -19.63 -7.02 3.01
CA SER A 275 -18.83 -6.79 4.22
C SER A 275 -19.12 -5.42 4.87
N PHE A 276 -19.69 -4.47 4.12
CA PHE A 276 -20.07 -3.14 4.62
C PHE A 276 -21.50 -3.11 5.20
N GLU A 277 -22.34 -4.13 4.96
CA GLU A 277 -23.74 -4.12 5.37
C GLU A 277 -23.89 -4.00 6.89
N GLY A 278 -24.70 -3.03 7.34
CA GLY A 278 -24.97 -2.79 8.75
C GLY A 278 -23.84 -2.08 9.51
N LYS A 279 -22.75 -1.71 8.84
CA LYS A 279 -21.67 -0.89 9.41
C LYS A 279 -21.84 0.59 9.01
N PRO A 280 -21.40 1.55 9.84
CA PRO A 280 -21.54 2.99 9.57
C PRO A 280 -20.42 3.50 8.64
N PHE A 281 -20.13 2.74 7.57
CA PHE A 281 -19.01 3.00 6.67
C PHE A 281 -19.47 3.08 5.22
N LYS A 282 -18.77 3.94 4.47
CA LYS A 282 -18.98 4.11 3.03
C LYS A 282 -17.65 3.94 2.29
N LEU A 283 -17.67 3.11 1.24
CA LEU A 283 -16.60 3.04 0.24
C LEU A 283 -16.61 4.29 -0.65
N VAL A 284 -15.44 4.85 -0.88
CA VAL A 284 -15.19 6.06 -1.66
C VAL A 284 -14.14 5.74 -2.73
N ALA A 285 -14.60 5.59 -3.97
CA ALA A 285 -13.76 5.30 -5.13
C ALA A 285 -14.17 6.19 -6.32
N ALA A 286 -13.20 6.70 -7.07
CA ALA A 286 -13.44 7.55 -8.24
C ALA A 286 -13.28 6.73 -9.52
N SER A 287 -14.04 7.06 -10.55
CA SER A 287 -13.99 6.40 -11.86
C SER A 287 -13.55 7.33 -13.00
N ASN A 288 -13.07 8.54 -12.66
CA ASN A 288 -12.68 9.53 -13.68
C ASN A 288 -11.48 9.09 -14.53
N VAL A 289 -10.54 8.36 -13.91
CA VAL A 289 -9.43 7.64 -14.56
C VAL A 289 -9.11 6.40 -13.72
N PRO A 290 -8.47 5.34 -14.25
CA PRO A 290 -8.04 4.21 -13.44
C PRO A 290 -7.02 4.61 -12.37
N SER A 291 -7.01 3.90 -11.25
CA SER A 291 -5.99 4.06 -10.20
C SER A 291 -4.81 3.11 -10.40
N ASN A 292 -4.96 2.00 -11.13
CA ASN A 292 -3.92 1.01 -11.35
C ASN A 292 -3.91 0.54 -12.82
N ARG A 293 -2.72 0.20 -13.33
CA ARG A 293 -2.52 -0.59 -14.55
C ARG A 293 -1.92 -1.95 -14.20
N ASN A 294 -2.23 -2.96 -15.01
CA ASN A 294 -1.50 -4.22 -14.93
C ASN A 294 -0.04 -4.02 -15.39
N ALA A 295 0.93 -4.56 -14.65
CA ALA A 295 2.35 -4.38 -14.93
C ALA A 295 3.01 -5.59 -15.64
N ASP A 296 2.25 -6.39 -16.39
CA ASP A 296 2.78 -7.52 -17.17
C ASP A 296 3.59 -7.09 -18.42
N ALA A 297 3.44 -5.84 -18.84
CA ALA A 297 4.15 -5.22 -19.96
C ALA A 297 4.35 -3.71 -19.72
N PRO A 298 5.20 -3.04 -20.54
CA PRO A 298 5.22 -1.58 -20.60
C PRO A 298 3.82 -0.98 -20.84
N TYR A 299 3.57 0.17 -20.22
CA TYR A 299 2.29 0.88 -20.29
C TYR A 299 1.90 1.14 -21.74
N ASN A 300 0.70 0.71 -22.10
CA ASN A 300 0.05 1.00 -23.37
C ASN A 300 -1.46 1.22 -23.17
N PRO A 301 -2.13 2.05 -23.99
CA PRO A 301 -3.54 2.38 -23.79
C PRO A 301 -4.51 1.19 -23.86
N ASP A 302 -4.09 0.06 -24.44
CA ASP A 302 -4.90 -1.14 -24.63
C ASP A 302 -4.69 -2.20 -23.53
N GLN A 303 -3.96 -1.88 -22.46
CA GLN A 303 -3.72 -2.79 -21.34
C GLN A 303 -4.86 -2.75 -20.32
N PHE A 304 -5.02 -3.83 -19.57
CA PHE A 304 -5.99 -3.86 -18.47
C PHE A 304 -5.64 -2.84 -17.37
N VAL A 305 -6.64 -2.08 -16.96
CA VAL A 305 -6.58 -1.04 -15.93
C VAL A 305 -7.76 -1.18 -14.97
N ASN A 306 -7.58 -0.74 -13.72
CA ASN A 306 -8.55 -0.96 -12.64
C ASN A 306 -8.55 0.24 -11.66
N VAL A 307 -9.52 0.26 -10.74
CA VAL A 307 -9.49 1.11 -9.54
C VAL A 307 -9.31 0.21 -8.31
N LEU A 308 -8.09 0.17 -7.80
CA LEU A 308 -7.72 -0.57 -6.59
C LEU A 308 -7.54 0.34 -5.37
N ASP A 309 -7.29 1.61 -5.61
CA ASP A 309 -6.96 2.60 -4.60
C ASP A 309 -8.18 3.47 -4.32
N GLY A 310 -8.41 3.76 -3.05
CA GLY A 310 -9.54 4.57 -2.62
C GLY A 310 -9.57 4.75 -1.12
N PHE A 311 -10.76 5.08 -0.62
CA PHE A 311 -10.97 5.33 0.81
C PHE A 311 -12.22 4.62 1.34
N VAL A 312 -12.25 4.39 2.65
CA VAL A 312 -13.47 4.08 3.41
C VAL A 312 -13.58 5.07 4.54
N VAL A 313 -14.76 5.67 4.71
CA VAL A 313 -15.01 6.68 5.74
C VAL A 313 -16.20 6.32 6.60
N SER A 314 -16.19 6.75 7.87
CA SER A 314 -17.35 6.63 8.76
C SER A 314 -18.41 7.71 8.50
N ASP A 315 -19.64 7.46 8.94
CA ASP A 315 -20.79 8.39 8.77
C ASP A 315 -20.57 9.80 9.34
N ASN A 316 -19.66 9.95 10.32
CA ASN A 316 -19.28 11.24 10.90
C ASN A 316 -18.17 11.96 10.11
N VAL A 317 -17.79 11.47 8.92
CA VAL A 317 -16.87 12.11 7.97
C VAL A 317 -17.63 12.44 6.68
N GLU A 318 -17.73 13.73 6.35
CA GLU A 318 -18.31 14.19 5.08
C GLU A 318 -17.27 14.10 3.97
N VAL A 319 -17.60 13.43 2.86
CA VAL A 319 -16.79 13.45 1.64
C VAL A 319 -17.22 14.65 0.78
N VAL A 320 -16.32 15.61 0.61
CA VAL A 320 -16.54 16.83 -0.17
C VAL A 320 -16.26 16.56 -1.66
N SER A 321 -15.15 15.90 -1.96
CA SER A 321 -14.76 15.50 -3.30
C SER A 321 -13.87 14.26 -3.25
N ASN A 322 -13.81 13.51 -4.36
CA ASN A 322 -12.94 12.34 -4.51
C ASN A 322 -12.57 12.18 -5.99
N THR A 323 -11.28 12.05 -6.29
CA THR A 323 -10.77 11.95 -7.67
C THR A 323 -9.48 11.14 -7.74
N ASN A 324 -9.32 10.40 -8.84
CA ASN A 324 -8.03 9.80 -9.20
C ASN A 324 -7.25 10.85 -10.02
N ILE A 325 -6.00 11.14 -9.63
CA ILE A 325 -5.18 12.15 -10.30
C ILE A 325 -4.49 11.50 -11.51
N ASP A 326 -4.88 11.91 -12.72
CA ASP A 326 -4.33 11.36 -13.95
C ASP A 326 -2.90 11.85 -14.21
N ILE A 327 -1.92 11.10 -13.73
CA ILE A 327 -0.51 11.28 -14.06
C ILE A 327 -0.08 10.33 -15.19
N GLN A 328 -1.02 9.65 -15.84
CA GLN A 328 -0.77 8.67 -16.90
C GLN A 328 0.27 7.61 -16.49
N PHE A 329 0.27 7.21 -15.22
CA PHE A 329 1.22 6.24 -14.67
C PHE A 329 2.69 6.65 -14.84
N ALA A 330 2.98 7.96 -14.83
CA ALA A 330 4.31 8.48 -15.12
C ALA A 330 5.40 8.01 -14.14
N TYR A 331 5.03 7.74 -12.88
CA TYR A 331 5.98 7.45 -11.82
C TYR A 331 5.77 6.08 -11.16
N SER A 332 4.61 5.48 -11.37
CA SER A 332 4.16 4.22 -10.76
C SER A 332 3.13 3.59 -11.70
N ASP A 333 2.88 2.29 -11.56
CA ASP A 333 1.70 1.64 -12.15
C ASP A 333 0.41 2.03 -11.44
N HIS A 334 0.48 2.85 -10.41
CA HIS A 334 -0.67 3.51 -9.83
C HIS A 334 -0.75 5.00 -10.20
N ASN A 335 -1.97 5.48 -10.36
CA ASN A 335 -2.31 6.89 -10.26
C ASN A 335 -2.71 7.19 -8.81
N PRO A 336 -2.24 8.30 -8.21
CA PRO A 336 -2.64 8.73 -6.88
C PRO A 336 -4.15 8.99 -6.80
N VAL A 337 -4.74 8.77 -5.63
CA VAL A 337 -6.15 9.10 -5.36
C VAL A 337 -6.24 10.16 -4.27
N GLU A 338 -7.13 11.12 -4.45
CA GLU A 338 -7.33 12.28 -3.57
C GLU A 338 -8.77 12.30 -3.08
N MET A 339 -8.96 12.61 -1.79
CA MET A 339 -10.25 12.93 -1.20
C MET A 339 -10.16 14.22 -0.40
N GLU A 340 -11.13 15.12 -0.62
CA GLU A 340 -11.39 16.22 0.31
C GLU A 340 -12.51 15.80 1.28
N PHE A 341 -12.33 16.06 2.56
CA PHE A 341 -13.26 15.63 3.61
C PHE A 341 -13.45 16.68 4.71
N LYS A 342 -14.52 16.52 5.49
CA LYS A 342 -14.75 17.27 6.74
C LYS A 342 -15.11 16.33 7.87
N LEU A 343 -14.71 16.68 9.08
CA LEU A 343 -15.14 16.00 10.31
C LEU A 343 -16.41 16.68 10.83
N ASN A 344 -17.48 15.91 11.10
CA ASN A 344 -18.79 16.43 11.50
C ASN A 344 -19.02 16.54 13.02
#